data_AF-A0AAE4FTY4-F1
#
_entry.id   AF-A0AAE4FTY4-F1
#
_cell.length_a   1.000
_cell.length_b   1.000
_cell.length_c   1.000
_cell.angle_alpha   90.00
_cell.angle_beta   90.00
_cell.angle_gamma   90.00
#
_symmetry.space_group_name_H-M   'P 1'
#
loop_
_entity.id
_entity.type
_entity.pdbx_description
1 polymer ?
#
loop_
_entity_poly.entity_id
_entity_poly.type
_entity_poly.pdbx_seq_one_letter_code
_entity_poly.pdbx_strand_id
1 'polypeptide(L)' 'MSEPNSPETAPKPSFGWSYYAELINGRFAMIGFVALLVLELVTGTDFFSWIGLR' A
#
# COMPACT_ATOMS: atom_id res chain seq x y z
N MET A 1 -3.66 -20.79 -29.53
CA MET A 1 -2.45 -20.06 -29.11
C MET A 1 -2.93 -18.69 -28.67
N SER A 2 -3.22 -18.52 -27.38
CA SER A 2 -3.73 -17.26 -26.83
C SER A 2 -2.51 -16.37 -26.55
N GLU A 3 -2.39 -15.24 -27.23
CA GLU A 3 -1.33 -14.26 -26.96
C GLU A 3 -1.46 -13.73 -25.52
N PRO A 4 -0.41 -13.78 -24.67
CA PRO A 4 -0.51 -13.49 -23.25
C PRO A 4 -0.31 -12.00 -22.91
N ASN A 5 -0.55 -11.08 -23.83
CA ASN A 5 -0.13 -9.67 -23.70
C ASN A 5 -1.17 -8.63 -24.14
N SER A 6 -2.47 -8.94 -24.04
CA SER A 6 -3.50 -7.89 -24.09
C SER A 6 -3.53 -7.11 -22.77
N PRO A 7 -3.42 -5.77 -22.77
CA PRO A 7 -3.53 -4.94 -21.57
C PRO A 7 -4.95 -4.87 -20.97
N GLU A 8 -5.85 -5.75 -21.39
CA GLU A 8 -7.29 -5.73 -21.08
C GLU A 8 -7.60 -6.14 -19.63
N THR A 9 -6.62 -6.74 -18.92
CA THR A 9 -6.76 -7.15 -17.51
C THR A 9 -6.41 -6.05 -16.51
N ALA A 10 -5.72 -4.98 -16.95
CA ALA A 10 -5.39 -3.87 -16.06
C ALA A 10 -6.60 -2.93 -15.93
N PRO A 11 -7.04 -2.60 -14.70
CA PRO A 11 -8.07 -1.59 -14.55
C PRO A 11 -7.53 -0.25 -15.06
N LYS A 12 -8.06 0.19 -16.20
CA LYS A 12 -8.11 1.57 -16.69
C LYS A 12 -8.00 2.58 -15.53
N PRO A 13 -7.00 3.48 -15.58
CA PRO A 13 -6.76 4.42 -14.50
C PRO A 13 -7.99 5.32 -14.34
N SER A 14 -8.59 5.28 -13.16
CA SER A 14 -9.82 6.00 -12.85
C SER A 14 -9.65 6.67 -11.50
N PHE A 15 -10.12 7.91 -11.41
CA PHE A 15 -10.20 8.66 -10.16
C PHE A 15 -11.53 8.36 -9.46
N GLY A 16 -11.56 8.48 -8.12
CA GLY A 16 -12.73 8.20 -7.28
C GLY A 16 -12.74 6.80 -6.66
N TRP A 17 -13.92 6.31 -6.27
CA TRP A 17 -14.15 4.98 -5.69
C TRP A 17 -14.06 3.87 -6.76
N SER A 18 -12.91 3.77 -7.41
CA SER A 18 -12.64 2.77 -8.44
C SER A 18 -11.74 1.68 -7.89
N TYR A 19 -11.88 0.46 -8.42
CA TYR A 19 -10.99 -0.67 -8.14
C TYR A 19 -9.50 -0.33 -8.36
N TYR A 20 -9.18 0.52 -9.35
CA TYR A 20 -7.81 1.01 -9.55
C TYR A 20 -7.30 1.82 -8.35
N ALA A 21 -8.14 2.68 -7.79
CA ALA A 21 -7.79 3.49 -6.62
C ALA A 21 -7.64 2.62 -5.36
N GLU A 22 -8.49 1.61 -5.19
CA GLU A 22 -8.40 0.64 -4.09
C GLU A 22 -7.09 -0.16 -4.14
N LEU A 23 -6.71 -0.65 -5.33
CA LEU A 23 -5.44 -1.36 -5.54
C LEU A 23 -4.23 -0.49 -5.18
N ILE A 24 -4.23 0.77 -5.63
CA ILE A 24 -3.14 1.70 -5.36
C ILE A 24 -3.07 2.04 -3.88
N ASN A 25 -4.20 2.35 -3.25
CA ASN A 25 -4.28 2.64 -1.82
C ASN A 25 -3.81 1.44 -0.99
N GLY A 26 -4.18 0.21 -1.38
CA GLY A 26 -3.71 -1.01 -0.73
C GLY A 26 -2.19 -1.18 -0.83
N ARG A 27 -1.57 -0.90 -1.98
CA ARG A 27 -0.10 -0.95 -2.15
C ARG A 27 0.60 0.09 -1.29
N PHE A 28 0.08 1.31 -1.24
CA PHE A 28 0.62 2.35 -0.35
C PHE A 28 0.50 1.96 1.12
N ALA A 29 -0.61 1.33 1.53
CA ALA A 29 -0.79 0.84 2.89
C ALA A 29 0.24 -0.25 3.25
N MET A 30 0.50 -1.21 2.35
CA MET A 30 1.54 -2.24 2.58
C MET A 30 2.94 -1.61 2.73
N ILE A 31 3.28 -0.65 1.87
CA ILE A 31 4.57 0.06 1.94
C ILE A 31 4.67 0.86 3.24
N GLY A 32 3.61 1.59 3.61
CA GLY A 32 3.55 2.37 4.85
C GLY A 32 3.71 1.47 6.08
N PHE A 33 3.06 0.31 6.10
CA PHE A 33 3.19 -0.65 7.19
C PHE A 33 4.62 -1.19 7.34
N VAL A 34 5.25 -1.59 6.24
CA VAL A 34 6.64 -2.07 6.26
C VAL A 34 7.59 -0.94 6.69
N ALA A 35 7.37 0.29 6.21
CA ALA A 35 8.16 1.44 6.61
C ALA A 35 8.05 1.73 8.12
N LEU A 36 6.86 1.57 8.71
CA LEU A 36 6.67 1.70 10.15
C LEU A 36 7.45 0.63 10.93
N LEU A 37 7.40 -0.64 10.49
CA LEU A 37 8.19 -1.70 11.12
C LEU A 37 9.69 -1.44 11.05
N VAL A 38 10.19 -0.95 9.91
CA VAL A 38 11.61 -0.59 9.76
C VAL A 38 11.96 0.59 10.66
N LEU A 39 11.08 1.59 10.77
CA LEU A 39 11.30 2.75 11.63
C LEU A 39 11.36 2.34 13.11
N GLU A 40 10.48 1.44 13.54
CA GLU A 40 10.47 0.87 14.89
C GLU A 40 11.79 0.13 15.18
N LEU A 41 12.27 -0.70 14.25
CA LEU A 41 13.54 -1.41 14.41
C LEU A 41 14.76 -0.49 14.49
N VAL A 42 14.78 0.60 13.71
CA VAL A 42 15.91 1.54 13.68
C VAL A 42 15.88 2.50 14.89
N THR A 43 14.68 2.98 15.26
CA THR A 43 14.50 4.00 16.30
C THR A 43 14.36 3.36 17.69
N GLY A 44 14.00 2.08 17.76
CA GLY A 44 13.72 1.36 19.00
C GLY A 44 12.57 1.95 19.82
N THR A 45 11.75 2.81 19.20
CA THR A 45 10.63 3.50 19.84
C THR A 45 9.36 3.11 19.10
N ASP A 46 8.43 2.49 19.82
CA ASP A 46 7.16 2.05 19.26
C ASP A 46 6.36 3.25 18.73
N PHE A 47 5.78 3.10 17.54
CA PHE A 47 4.82 4.05 17.00
C PHE A 47 3.69 4.36 18.01
N PHE A 48 3.28 3.36 18.80
CA PHE A 48 2.30 3.51 19.88
C PHE A 48 2.72 4.49 20.97
N SER A 49 4.02 4.57 21.30
CA SER A 49 4.53 5.56 22.25
C SER A 49 4.47 6.98 21.67
N TRP A 50 4.51 7.13 20.35
CA TRP A 50 4.48 8.44 19.70
C TRP A 50 3.06 9.00 19.60
N ILE A 51 2.06 8.12 19.42
CA ILE A 51 0.63 8.50 19.43
C ILE A 51 0.01 8.53 20.84
N GLY A 52 0.82 8.35 21.89
CA GLY A 52 0.43 8.53 23.29
C GLY A 52 -0.34 7.36 23.93
N LEU A 53 -0.25 6.14 23.37
CA LEU A 53 -0.95 4.95 23.86
C LEU A 53 -0.18 4.14 24.92
N ARG A 54 0.63 4.78 25.77
CA ARG A 54 1.34 4.11 26.88
C ARG A 54 0.91 4.66 28.24
#